data_AF-A0A4T2BVF6-F1
#
_entry.id   AF-A0A4T2BVF6-F1
#
_cell.length_a   1.000
_cell.length_b   1.000
_cell.length_c   1.000
_cell.angle_alpha   90.00
_cell.angle_beta   90.00
_cell.angle_gamma   90.00
#
_symmetry.space_group_name_H-M   'P 1'
#
loop_
_entity.id
_entity.type
_entity.pdbx_description
1 polymer ?
#
loop_
_entity_poly.entity_id
_entity_poly.type
_entity_poly.pdbx_seq_one_letter_code
_entity_poly.pdbx_strand_id
1 'polypeptide(L)'
;MTGIAAAPDSAGSDGTGPVIPTAPIDQAGAEAATSTATGFMRAYSQTQLPKQAWFDGIRGFLTDFAATGYQYNDPATMASFTLSGDPTLEQGAMVATATCDVPTSTGVYQVIMVRPSGAGNWAVSRAIPPAGQN
;
A
#
# COMPACT_ATOMS: atom_id res chain seq x y z
N MET A 1 26.62 33.08 -3.56
CA MET A 1 25.18 33.32 -3.82
C MET A 1 25.04 33.53 -5.31
N THR A 2 24.10 33.01 -6.09
CA THR A 2 23.12 31.93 -6.04
C THR A 2 22.56 31.94 -7.47
N GLY A 3 22.25 30.77 -8.04
CA GLY A 3 21.29 30.70 -9.16
C GLY A 3 21.79 29.91 -10.35
N ILE A 4 21.51 28.60 -10.34
CA ILE A 4 21.19 27.91 -11.59
C ILE A 4 19.67 27.99 -11.74
N ALA A 5 19.23 28.82 -12.67
CA ALA A 5 17.85 28.84 -13.15
C ALA A 5 17.59 27.54 -13.92
N ALA A 6 16.62 26.75 -13.47
CA ALA A 6 16.07 25.66 -14.26
C ALA A 6 15.00 26.22 -15.21
N ALA A 7 15.09 25.81 -16.47
CA ALA A 7 14.36 26.34 -17.61
C ALA A 7 12.83 26.11 -17.56
N PRO A 8 12.05 26.96 -18.26
CA PRO A 8 10.62 26.77 -18.48
C PRO A 8 10.39 25.93 -19.75
N ASP A 9 9.57 24.88 -19.70
CA ASP A 9 8.93 24.36 -20.91
C ASP A 9 7.50 23.87 -20.64
N SER A 10 6.62 24.51 -21.39
CA SER A 10 5.21 24.32 -21.67
C SER A 10 4.64 22.91 -21.53
N ALA A 11 3.50 22.81 -20.86
CA ALA A 11 2.42 21.92 -21.28
C ALA A 11 1.07 22.61 -21.01
N GLY A 12 0.54 23.28 -22.04
CA GLY A 12 -0.90 23.50 -22.11
C GLY A 12 -1.58 22.17 -22.38
N SER A 13 -2.65 21.88 -21.64
CA SER A 13 -3.77 21.05 -22.08
C SER A 13 -4.91 21.24 -21.07
N ASP A 14 -6.02 21.76 -21.57
CA ASP A 14 -7.35 21.56 -21.02
C ASP A 14 -7.55 20.06 -20.75
N GLY A 15 -7.47 19.67 -19.48
CA GLY A 15 -7.33 18.27 -19.10
C GLY A 15 -7.46 18.13 -17.59
N THR A 16 -8.68 18.31 -17.08
CA THR A 16 -9.03 18.04 -15.67
C THR A 16 -8.99 16.53 -15.43
N GLY A 17 -7.80 15.92 -15.52
CA GLY A 17 -7.54 14.64 -14.90
C GLY A 17 -7.66 14.79 -13.38
N PRO A 18 -7.96 13.72 -12.64
CA PRO A 18 -7.96 13.77 -11.19
C PRO A 18 -6.61 14.28 -10.68
N VAL A 19 -6.58 15.45 -10.06
CA VAL A 19 -5.38 15.95 -9.38
C VAL A 19 -5.11 15.03 -8.19
N ILE A 20 -4.04 14.23 -8.28
CA ILE A 20 -3.59 13.44 -7.13
C ILE A 20 -2.91 14.43 -6.18
N PRO A 21 -3.40 14.60 -4.95
CA PRO A 21 -2.80 15.55 -4.03
C PRO A 21 -1.37 15.09 -3.66
N THR A 22 -0.40 16.00 -3.76
CA THR A 22 1.04 15.73 -3.58
C THR A 22 1.60 16.25 -2.25
N ALA A 23 0.73 16.74 -1.37
CA ALA A 23 1.15 17.22 -0.06
C ALA A 23 1.77 16.07 0.77
N PRO A 24 2.78 16.36 1.62
CA PRO A 24 3.30 15.36 2.53
C PRO A 24 2.18 14.82 3.44
N ILE A 25 2.29 13.55 3.80
CA ILE A 25 1.39 12.92 4.76
C ILE A 25 1.54 13.59 6.15
N ASP A 26 0.43 13.78 6.86
CA ASP A 26 0.46 14.18 8.27
C ASP A 26 0.63 12.96 9.19
N GLN A 27 0.94 13.19 10.47
CA GLN A 27 1.10 12.13 11.47
C GLN A 27 -0.15 11.24 11.59
N ALA A 28 -1.36 11.81 11.68
CA ALA A 28 -2.57 11.00 11.79
C ALA A 28 -2.80 10.15 10.53
N GLY A 29 -2.50 10.70 9.36
CA GLY A 29 -2.51 9.98 8.09
C GLY A 29 -1.51 8.82 8.06
N ALA A 30 -0.31 9.02 8.62
CA ALA A 30 0.74 8.02 8.72
C ALA A 30 0.37 6.88 9.68
N GLU A 31 -0.16 7.20 10.85
CA GLU A 31 -0.66 6.21 11.83
C GLU A 31 -1.82 5.38 11.25
N ALA A 32 -2.72 6.02 10.50
CA ALA A 32 -3.78 5.32 9.80
C ALA A 32 -3.24 4.38 8.70
N ALA A 33 -2.20 4.79 7.98
CA ALA A 33 -1.58 3.98 6.93
C ALA A 33 -0.92 2.73 7.52
N THR A 34 -0.11 2.88 8.56
CA THR A 34 0.58 1.77 9.24
C THR A 34 -0.41 0.80 9.89
N SER A 35 -1.49 1.32 10.49
CA SER A 35 -2.58 0.49 11.02
C SER A 35 -3.27 -0.33 9.92
N THR A 36 -3.59 0.28 8.78
CA THR A 36 -4.16 -0.44 7.62
C THR A 36 -3.22 -1.49 7.08
N ALA A 37 -1.93 -1.17 6.91
CA ALA A 37 -0.93 -2.12 6.43
C ALA A 37 -0.80 -3.33 7.38
N THR A 38 -0.79 -3.08 8.69
CA THR A 38 -0.77 -4.16 9.71
C THR A 38 -2.03 -5.01 9.64
N GLY A 39 -3.21 -4.40 9.60
CA GLY A 39 -4.49 -5.10 9.51
C GLY A 39 -4.56 -5.99 8.27
N PHE A 40 -4.19 -5.45 7.12
CA PHE A 40 -4.10 -6.21 5.86
C PHE A 40 -3.11 -7.38 5.99
N MET A 41 -1.90 -7.16 6.48
CA MET A 41 -0.89 -8.23 6.59
C MET A 41 -1.30 -9.34 7.56
N ARG A 42 -2.03 -9.02 8.64
CA ARG A 42 -2.61 -10.02 9.56
C ARG A 42 -3.68 -10.88 8.91
N ALA A 43 -4.51 -10.28 8.05
CA ALA A 43 -5.51 -11.01 7.27
C ALA A 43 -4.85 -11.82 6.16
N TYR A 44 -3.86 -11.24 5.47
CA TYR A 44 -3.10 -11.88 4.40
C TYR A 44 -2.34 -13.12 4.89
N SER A 45 -1.83 -13.10 6.13
CA SER A 45 -1.14 -14.24 6.74
C SER A 45 -2.05 -15.42 7.11
N GLN A 46 -3.37 -15.30 7.01
CA GLN A 46 -4.32 -16.38 7.32
C GLN A 46 -4.40 -17.43 6.20
N THR A 47 -3.25 -17.96 5.78
CA THR A 47 -3.14 -18.89 4.65
C THR A 47 -3.81 -20.24 4.88
N GLN A 48 -4.19 -20.54 6.13
CA GLN A 48 -4.93 -21.74 6.52
C GLN A 48 -6.45 -21.64 6.26
N LEU A 49 -6.98 -20.45 6.00
CA LEU A 49 -8.39 -20.26 5.68
C LEU A 49 -8.69 -20.73 4.25
N PRO A 50 -9.92 -21.22 3.99
CA PRO A 50 -10.34 -21.50 2.62
C PRO A 50 -10.29 -20.21 1.79
N LYS A 51 -9.90 -20.33 0.51
CA LYS A 51 -9.69 -19.22 -0.43
C LYS A 51 -10.76 -18.13 -0.35
N GLN A 52 -12.03 -18.50 -0.30
CA GLN A 52 -13.13 -17.53 -0.27
C GLN A 52 -13.21 -16.76 1.06
N ALA A 53 -13.00 -17.41 2.20
CA ALA A 53 -12.99 -16.75 3.51
C ALA A 53 -11.74 -15.88 3.70
N TRP A 54 -10.59 -16.34 3.21
CA TRP A 54 -9.37 -15.55 3.18
C TRP A 54 -9.54 -14.28 2.33
N PHE A 55 -10.09 -14.43 1.12
CA PHE A 55 -10.31 -13.31 0.22
C PHE A 55 -11.30 -12.30 0.81
N ASP A 56 -12.40 -12.76 1.40
CA ASP A 56 -13.37 -11.90 2.09
C ASP A 56 -12.71 -11.08 3.21
N GLY A 57 -11.81 -11.71 3.98
CA GLY A 57 -11.06 -11.06 5.05
C GLY A 57 -10.10 -9.96 4.58
N ILE A 58 -9.47 -10.12 3.42
CA ILE A 58 -8.57 -9.10 2.86
C ILE A 58 -9.29 -8.06 1.99
N ARG A 59 -10.45 -8.42 1.39
CA ARG A 59 -11.15 -7.58 0.41
C ARG A 59 -11.49 -6.20 0.93
N GLY A 60 -11.85 -6.07 2.21
CA GLY A 60 -12.17 -4.79 2.84
C GLY A 60 -11.00 -3.79 2.89
N PHE A 61 -9.77 -4.28 2.75
CA PHE A 61 -8.57 -3.45 2.72
C PHE A 61 -8.12 -3.10 1.31
N LEU A 62 -8.58 -3.83 0.28
CA LEU A 62 -8.04 -3.73 -1.07
C LEU A 62 -8.72 -2.63 -1.88
N THR A 63 -7.98 -2.06 -2.84
CA THR A 63 -8.61 -1.35 -3.96
C THR A 63 -9.38 -2.33 -4.85
N ASP A 64 -10.36 -1.84 -5.61
CA ASP A 64 -11.13 -2.68 -6.55
C ASP A 64 -10.23 -3.40 -7.58
N PHE A 65 -9.21 -2.67 -8.06
CA PHE A 65 -8.16 -3.21 -8.92
C PHE A 65 -7.36 -4.33 -8.23
N ALA A 66 -6.92 -4.11 -6.99
CA ALA A 66 -6.17 -5.12 -6.25
C ALA A 66 -7.04 -6.34 -5.94
N ALA A 67 -8.30 -6.15 -5.54
CA ALA A 67 -9.25 -7.23 -5.29
C ALA A 67 -9.43 -8.13 -6.53
N THR A 68 -9.47 -7.54 -7.72
CA THR A 68 -9.55 -8.27 -8.99
C THR A 68 -8.33 -9.16 -9.25
N GLY A 69 -7.15 -8.79 -8.75
CA GLY A 69 -5.95 -9.63 -8.80
C GLY A 69 -5.95 -10.71 -7.72
N TYR A 70 -6.17 -10.33 -6.46
CA TYR A 70 -6.09 -11.24 -5.31
C TYR A 70 -7.16 -12.33 -5.31
N GLN A 71 -8.31 -12.15 -5.98
CA GLN A 71 -9.34 -13.20 -6.10
C GLN A 71 -8.82 -14.48 -6.79
N TYR A 72 -7.75 -14.38 -7.58
CA TYR A 72 -7.15 -15.53 -8.26
C TYR A 72 -6.07 -16.22 -7.42
N ASN A 73 -5.52 -15.53 -6.41
CA ASN A 73 -4.52 -16.12 -5.53
C ASN A 73 -5.11 -17.26 -4.70
N ASP A 74 -4.28 -18.27 -4.47
CA ASP A 74 -4.62 -19.40 -3.61
C ASP A 74 -3.80 -19.33 -2.32
N PRO A 75 -4.44 -19.13 -1.15
CA PRO A 75 -3.70 -19.00 0.11
C PRO A 75 -2.92 -20.25 0.48
N ALA A 76 -3.31 -21.46 0.03
CA ALA A 76 -2.60 -22.69 0.36
C ALA A 76 -1.26 -22.82 -0.39
N THR A 77 -1.07 -22.08 -1.48
CA THR A 77 0.21 -21.99 -2.20
C THR A 77 1.17 -20.94 -1.62
N MET A 78 0.67 -20.07 -0.74
CA MET A 78 1.45 -19.00 -0.14
C MET A 78 2.21 -19.51 1.08
N ALA A 79 3.47 -19.09 1.22
CA ALA A 79 4.24 -19.35 2.42
C ALA A 79 3.57 -18.70 3.64
N SER A 80 3.41 -19.47 4.72
CA SER A 80 2.99 -18.91 6.00
C SER A 80 4.08 -18.00 6.55
N PHE A 81 3.68 -16.82 6.99
CA PHE A 81 4.56 -15.86 7.65
C PHE A 81 3.80 -15.22 8.83
N THR A 82 4.55 -14.69 9.79
CA THR A 82 3.99 -13.91 10.90
C THR A 82 4.65 -12.54 10.95
N LEU A 83 3.92 -11.55 11.44
CA LEU A 83 4.48 -10.22 11.70
C LEU A 83 5.51 -10.34 12.82
N SER A 84 6.72 -9.81 12.57
CA SER A 84 7.84 -9.89 13.49
C SER A 84 8.17 -8.56 14.15
N GLY A 85 7.50 -7.47 13.75
CA GLY A 85 7.68 -6.14 14.32
C GLY A 85 6.67 -5.13 13.76
N ASP A 86 6.80 -3.88 14.18
CA ASP A 86 5.93 -2.79 13.76
C ASP A 86 6.22 -2.34 12.32
N PRO A 87 5.18 -1.99 11.54
CA PRO A 87 5.36 -1.43 10.20
C PRO A 87 6.07 -0.07 10.27
N THR A 88 6.96 0.18 9.33
CA THR A 88 7.64 1.47 9.15
C THR A 88 7.15 2.12 7.86
N LEU A 89 6.80 3.40 7.90
CA LEU A 89 6.43 4.16 6.71
C LEU A 89 7.69 4.58 5.95
N GLU A 90 7.73 4.36 4.64
CA GLU A 90 8.85 4.80 3.80
C GLU A 90 8.90 6.34 3.71
N GLN A 91 10.12 6.87 3.55
CA GLN A 91 10.31 8.30 3.32
C GLN A 91 9.69 8.73 1.99
N GLY A 92 9.03 9.89 1.98
CA GLY A 92 8.35 10.42 0.79
C GLY A 92 6.87 10.02 0.66
N ALA A 93 6.28 9.42 1.68
CA ALA A 93 4.84 9.20 1.75
C ALA A 93 4.05 10.52 1.69
N MET A 94 2.96 10.49 0.93
CA MET A 94 2.09 11.62 0.65
C MET A 94 0.72 11.42 1.31
N VAL A 95 -0.04 12.51 1.45
CA VAL A 95 -1.52 12.42 1.41
C VAL A 95 -1.87 11.59 0.17
N ALA A 96 -2.90 10.80 0.03
CA ALA A 96 -3.13 9.99 -1.19
C ALA A 96 -2.20 8.78 -1.51
N THR A 97 -0.90 8.77 -1.22
CA THR A 97 -0.06 7.57 -1.49
C THR A 97 0.96 7.31 -0.39
N ALA A 98 1.03 6.07 0.09
CA ALA A 98 1.96 5.67 1.15
C ALA A 98 2.48 4.25 0.89
N THR A 99 3.75 4.01 1.20
CA THR A 99 4.33 2.66 1.24
C THR A 99 4.80 2.36 2.65
N CYS A 100 4.41 1.19 3.17
CA CYS A 100 4.84 0.71 4.48
C CYS A 100 5.66 -0.57 4.34
N ASP A 101 6.82 -0.58 4.98
CA ASP A 101 7.65 -1.76 5.19
C ASP A 101 7.16 -2.51 6.42
N VAL A 102 6.70 -3.74 6.22
CA VAL A 102 6.15 -4.58 7.27
C VAL A 102 7.09 -5.75 7.53
N PRO A 103 7.80 -5.77 8.68
CA PRO A 103 8.72 -6.86 9.00
C PRO A 103 7.96 -8.14 9.32
N THR A 104 8.29 -9.22 8.63
CA THR A 104 7.73 -10.56 8.84
C THR A 104 8.83 -11.59 9.06
N SER A 105 8.46 -12.77 9.54
CA SER A 105 9.39 -13.88 9.75
C SER A 105 10.07 -14.38 8.48
N THR A 106 9.57 -14.02 7.30
CA THR A 106 10.14 -14.38 5.99
C THR A 106 10.86 -13.22 5.30
N GLY A 107 10.92 -12.04 5.94
CA GLY A 107 11.51 -10.81 5.40
C GLY A 107 10.57 -9.62 5.48
N VAL A 108 10.92 -8.52 4.83
CA VAL A 108 10.11 -7.29 4.83
C VAL A 108 9.17 -7.29 3.65
N TYR A 109 7.87 -7.14 3.91
CA TYR A 109 6.86 -6.92 2.88
C TYR A 109 6.66 -5.43 2.66
N GLN A 110 6.61 -4.99 1.41
CA GLN A 110 6.26 -3.62 1.09
C GLN A 110 4.79 -3.53 0.73
N VAL A 111 4.02 -2.79 1.53
CA VAL A 111 2.58 -2.60 1.34
C VAL A 111 2.33 -1.21 0.79
N ILE A 112 1.91 -1.15 -0.47
CA ILE A 112 1.60 0.08 -1.19
C ILE A 112 0.11 0.38 -1.01
N MET A 113 -0.19 1.58 -0.53
CA MET A 113 -1.55 2.04 -0.23
C MET A 113 -1.85 3.35 -0.93
N VAL A 114 -3.13 3.52 -1.27
CA VAL A 114 -3.67 4.72 -1.91
C VAL A 114 -4.91 5.21 -1.17
N ARG A 115 -5.09 6.53 -1.10
CA ARG A 115 -6.30 7.21 -0.60
C ARG A 115 -6.74 8.30 -1.60
N PRO A 116 -7.62 8.00 -2.56
CA PRO A 116 -7.84 8.87 -3.72
C PRO A 116 -8.27 10.32 -3.39
N SER A 117 -9.01 10.52 -2.29
CA SER A 117 -9.48 11.87 -1.89
C SER A 117 -8.60 12.55 -0.85
N GLY A 118 -7.51 11.94 -0.39
CA GLY A 118 -6.69 12.47 0.70
C GLY A 118 -7.36 12.47 2.10
N ALA A 119 -8.68 12.28 2.18
CA ALA A 119 -9.52 12.35 3.39
C ALA A 119 -10.38 11.09 3.61
N GLY A 120 -9.97 9.93 3.08
CA GLY A 120 -10.68 8.65 3.22
C GLY A 120 -9.81 7.54 3.80
N ASN A 121 -10.39 6.34 3.92
CA ASN A 121 -9.68 5.16 4.36
C ASN A 121 -8.57 4.79 3.37
N TRP A 122 -7.43 4.37 3.90
CA TRP A 122 -6.35 3.80 3.09
C TRP A 122 -6.81 2.47 2.50
N ALA A 123 -6.62 2.32 1.19
CA ALA A 123 -6.83 1.06 0.50
C ALA A 123 -5.48 0.53 0.01
N VAL A 124 -5.21 -0.73 0.28
CA VAL A 124 -4.04 -1.47 -0.19
C VAL A 124 -4.18 -1.71 -1.68
N SER A 125 -3.26 -1.15 -2.45
CA SER A 125 -3.16 -1.37 -3.88
C SER A 125 -2.32 -2.59 -4.21
N ARG A 126 -1.28 -2.88 -3.41
CA ARG A 126 -0.37 -4.00 -3.66
C ARG A 126 0.43 -4.34 -2.41
N ALA A 127 0.68 -5.63 -2.19
CA ALA A 127 1.73 -6.09 -1.29
C ALA A 127 2.82 -6.82 -2.08
N ILE A 128 4.06 -6.37 -1.90
CA ILE A 128 5.25 -6.91 -2.55
C ILE A 128 5.97 -7.79 -1.52
N PRO A 129 6.14 -9.10 -1.78
CA PRO A 129 6.91 -9.97 -0.90
C PRO A 129 8.40 -9.60 -0.91
N PRO A 130 9.15 -9.98 0.14
CA PRO A 130 10.60 -9.78 0.17
C PRO A 130 11.26 -10.43 -1.04
N ALA A 131 12.26 -9.74 -1.62
CA ALA A 131 13.02 -10.23 -2.76
C ALA A 131 13.61 -11.62 -2.46
N GLY A 132 13.31 -12.61 -3.31
CA GLY A 132 13.75 -14.00 -3.14
C GLY A 132 12.61 -15.03 -3.05
N GLN A 133 11.36 -14.60 -2.94
CA GLN A 133 10.18 -15.47 -3.04
C GLN A 133 9.68 -15.48 -4.50
N ASN A 134 10.29 -16.29 -5.35
CA ASN A 134 9.80 -16.61 -6.69
C ASN A 134 9.44 -18.09 -6.80
#